data_AF-A0A5D8QFD2-F1
#
_entry.id   AF-A0A5D8QFD2-F1
#
_cell.length_a   1.000
_cell.length_b   1.000
_cell.length_c   1.000
_cell.angle_alpha   90.00
_cell.angle_beta   90.00
_cell.angle_gamma   90.00
#
_symmetry.space_group_name_H-M   'P 1'
#
loop_
_entity.id
_entity.type
_entity.pdbx_description
1 polymer ?
#
loop_
_entity_poly.entity_id
_entity_poly.type
_entity_poly.pdbx_seq_one_letter_code
_entity_poly.pdbx_strand_id
1 'polypeptide(L)'
;MGGSLDMFTEKDMIDILKGYRHIYLNDLQVIMGYIQLGRQDAAIEYIKKISRLMEAESRISHISDYRMQYVLIKGYNRAKENFIGLDIDVDGLSDMVCTDEDYSQIENQLNGYIDDAVANGYEELHLRLLFNGKVMLERVG
;
A
#
# COMPACT_ATOMS: atom_id res chain seq x y z
N MET A 1 23.69 -22.80 -2.73
CA MET A 1 22.82 -23.09 -1.57
C MET A 1 21.57 -22.27 -1.78
N GLY A 2 20.53 -22.92 -2.33
CA GLY A 2 19.27 -22.26 -2.66
C GLY A 2 18.56 -21.86 -1.37
N GLY A 3 18.40 -20.56 -1.16
CA GLY A 3 17.46 -20.06 -0.16
C GLY A 3 16.08 -20.48 -0.61
N SER A 4 15.49 -21.44 0.10
CA SER A 4 14.06 -21.67 0.08
C SER A 4 13.41 -20.38 0.58
N LEU A 5 13.00 -19.51 -0.34
CA LEU A 5 12.30 -18.27 -0.04
C LEU A 5 10.95 -18.66 0.59
N ASP A 6 10.71 -18.17 1.81
CA ASP A 6 9.58 -18.59 2.65
C ASP A 6 8.25 -18.57 1.89
N MET A 7 7.59 -19.71 1.91
CA MET A 7 6.18 -19.83 1.53
C MET A 7 5.39 -18.89 2.45
N PHE A 8 4.59 -17.98 1.88
CA PHE A 8 3.66 -17.12 2.63
C PHE A 8 2.97 -17.92 3.75
N THR A 9 3.24 -17.53 5.00
CA THR A 9 2.79 -18.29 6.17
C THR A 9 1.50 -17.71 6.73
N GLU A 10 0.77 -18.48 7.55
CA GLU A 10 -0.36 -17.93 8.29
C GLU A 10 0.08 -16.79 9.22
N LYS A 11 1.33 -16.80 9.69
CA LYS A 11 1.90 -15.74 10.53
C LYS A 11 1.98 -14.42 9.76
N ASP A 12 2.45 -14.44 8.51
CA ASP A 12 2.54 -13.24 7.67
C ASP A 12 1.15 -12.64 7.42
N MET A 13 0.14 -13.48 7.23
CA MET A 13 -1.25 -13.05 7.10
C MET A 13 -1.75 -12.38 8.39
N ILE A 14 -1.47 -12.97 9.55
CA ILE A 14 -1.87 -12.42 10.84
C ILE A 14 -1.19 -11.08 11.12
N ASP A 15 0.09 -10.93 10.76
CA ASP A 15 0.83 -9.69 10.99
C ASP A 15 0.33 -8.56 10.08
N ILE A 16 -0.04 -8.86 8.83
CA ILE A 16 -0.76 -7.90 7.96
C ILE A 16 -2.10 -7.47 8.59
N LEU A 17 -2.90 -8.43 9.06
CA LEU A 17 -4.19 -8.12 9.68
C LEU A 17 -4.07 -7.26 10.94
N LYS A 18 -3.01 -7.45 11.73
CA LYS A 18 -2.70 -6.58 12.87
C LYS A 18 -2.34 -5.17 12.42
N GLY A 19 -1.50 -5.03 11.39
CA GLY A 19 -1.14 -3.75 10.80
C GLY A 19 -2.36 -2.97 10.34
N TYR A 20 -3.23 -3.59 9.54
CA TYR A 20 -4.50 -2.99 9.13
C TYR A 20 -5.34 -2.53 10.31
N ARG A 21 -5.48 -3.37 11.34
CA ARG A 21 -6.27 -3.02 12.52
C ARG A 21 -5.70 -1.81 13.25
N HIS A 22 -4.38 -1.76 13.43
CA HIS A 22 -3.71 -0.62 14.06
C HIS A 22 -3.95 0.67 13.28
N ILE A 23 -3.78 0.61 11.96
CA ILE A 23 -4.03 1.71 11.03
C ILE A 23 -5.48 2.22 11.13
N TYR A 24 -6.47 1.34 11.05
CA TYR A 24 -7.88 1.74 11.13
C TYR A 24 -8.27 2.29 12.50
N LEU A 25 -7.70 1.76 13.57
CA LEU A 25 -7.90 2.31 14.91
C LEU A 25 -7.37 3.75 15.00
N ASN A 26 -6.23 4.04 14.38
CA ASN A 26 -5.68 5.39 14.34
C ASN A 26 -6.58 6.35 13.56
N ASP A 27 -7.12 5.92 12.41
CA ASP A 27 -8.07 6.73 11.64
C ASP A 27 -9.30 7.09 12.49
N LEU A 28 -9.85 6.11 13.22
CA LEU A 28 -11.00 6.33 14.11
C LEU A 28 -10.65 7.27 15.28
N GLN A 29 -9.46 7.17 15.84
CA GLN A 29 -8.98 8.08 16.89
C GLN A 29 -8.86 9.52 16.38
N VAL A 30 -8.34 9.72 15.17
CA VAL A 30 -8.24 11.06 14.55
C VAL A 30 -9.63 11.65 14.31
N ILE A 31 -10.55 10.87 13.74
CA ILE A 31 -11.95 11.28 13.53
C ILE A 31 -12.61 11.66 14.86
N MET A 32 -12.47 10.81 15.88
CA MET A 32 -13.03 11.07 17.21
C MET A 32 -12.44 12.35 17.82
N GLY A 33 -11.14 12.58 17.67
CA GLY A 33 -10.47 13.79 18.14
C GLY A 33 -11.05 15.06 17.49
N TYR A 34 -11.27 15.06 16.18
CA TYR A 34 -11.92 16.19 15.49
C TYR A 34 -13.35 16.43 15.99
N ILE A 35 -14.13 15.37 16.17
CA ILE A 35 -15.50 15.47 16.68
C ILE A 35 -15.53 16.07 18.09
N GLN A 36 -14.67 15.60 18.99
CA GLN A 36 -14.58 16.07 20.38
C GLN A 36 -14.17 17.55 20.48
N LEU A 37 -13.35 18.03 19.55
CA LEU A 37 -12.95 19.43 19.45
C LEU A 37 -14.00 20.32 18.76
N GLY A 38 -15.17 19.77 18.40
CA GLY A 38 -16.22 20.50 17.66
C GLY A 38 -15.85 20.82 16.20
N ARG A 39 -14.80 20.20 15.66
CA ARG A 39 -14.29 20.43 14.28
C ARG A 39 -14.94 19.44 13.30
N GLN A 40 -16.26 19.48 13.18
CA GLN A 40 -17.02 18.54 12.35
C GLN A 40 -16.57 18.55 10.88
N ASP A 41 -16.32 19.73 10.29
CA ASP A 41 -15.85 19.83 8.91
C ASP A 41 -14.51 19.10 8.70
N ALA A 42 -13.59 19.22 9.66
CA ALA A 42 -12.29 18.52 9.59
C ALA A 42 -12.45 17.00 9.71
N ALA A 43 -13.39 16.52 10.54
CA ALA A 43 -13.71 15.10 10.62
C ALA A 43 -14.27 14.58 9.28
N ILE A 44 -15.18 15.34 8.64
CA ILE A 44 -15.75 14.99 7.34
C ILE A 44 -14.68 14.95 6.26
N GLU A 45 -13.80 15.95 6.19
CA GLU A 45 -12.70 15.97 5.22
C GLU A 45 -11.71 14.82 5.44
N TYR A 46 -11.43 14.46 6.69
CA TYR A 46 -10.59 13.29 6.99
C TYR A 46 -11.27 11.99 6.58
N ILE A 47 -12.57 11.83 6.83
CA ILE A 47 -13.36 10.66 6.36
C ILE A 47 -13.27 10.55 4.83
N LYS A 48 -13.47 11.65 4.09
CA LYS A 48 -13.34 11.65 2.63
C LYS A 48 -11.92 11.26 2.19
N LYS A 49 -10.89 11.75 2.88
CA LYS A 49 -9.49 11.37 2.61
C LYS A 49 -9.30 9.86 2.74
N ILE A 50 -9.70 9.26 3.87
CA ILE A 50 -9.52 7.81 4.07
C ILE A 50 -10.36 7.00 3.09
N SER A 51 -11.57 7.44 2.73
CA SER A 51 -12.40 6.75 1.73
C SER A 51 -11.71 6.71 0.37
N ARG A 52 -11.12 7.81 -0.10
CA ARG A 52 -10.35 7.85 -1.36
C ARG A 52 -9.15 6.92 -1.33
N LEU A 53 -8.42 6.87 -0.20
CA LEU A 53 -7.28 5.96 -0.04
C LEU A 53 -7.71 4.49 -0.08
N MET A 54 -8.84 4.16 0.56
CA MET A 54 -9.40 2.80 0.53
C MET A 54 -9.89 2.42 -0.86
N GLU A 55 -10.46 3.35 -1.63
CA GLU A 55 -10.83 3.11 -3.03
C GLU A 55 -9.59 2.88 -3.91
N ALA A 56 -8.51 3.63 -3.67
CA ALA A 56 -7.24 3.44 -4.36
C ALA A 56 -6.65 2.06 -4.09
N GLU A 57 -6.60 1.67 -2.82
CA GLU A 57 -6.18 0.35 -2.39
C GLU A 57 -7.08 -0.77 -2.93
N SER A 58 -8.38 -0.55 -3.08
CA SER A 58 -9.28 -1.55 -3.64
C SER A 58 -8.92 -1.93 -5.09
N ARG A 59 -8.23 -1.06 -5.85
CA ARG A 59 -7.83 -1.40 -7.23
C ARG A 59 -6.90 -2.60 -7.31
N ILE A 60 -5.99 -2.77 -6.35
CA ILE A 60 -5.07 -3.92 -6.35
C ILE A 60 -5.78 -5.26 -6.09
N SER A 61 -7.03 -5.26 -5.60
CA SER A 61 -7.82 -6.49 -5.43
C SER A 61 -8.17 -7.20 -6.74
N HIS A 62 -8.05 -6.51 -7.88
CA HIS A 62 -8.30 -7.08 -9.21
C HIS A 62 -7.08 -7.84 -9.78
N ILE A 63 -5.91 -7.75 -9.15
CA ILE A 63 -4.70 -8.48 -9.57
C ILE A 63 -4.88 -9.96 -9.27
N SER A 64 -4.81 -10.87 -10.26
CA SER A 64 -5.03 -12.30 -9.99
C SER A 64 -3.87 -12.97 -9.21
N ASP A 65 -2.70 -12.36 -9.23
CA ASP A 65 -1.51 -12.82 -8.51
C ASP A 65 -1.55 -12.40 -7.03
N TYR A 66 -1.91 -13.34 -6.15
CA TYR A 66 -1.98 -13.11 -4.72
C TYR A 66 -0.65 -12.74 -4.05
N ARG A 67 0.49 -13.18 -4.60
CA ARG A 67 1.81 -12.79 -4.05
C ARG A 67 2.10 -11.34 -4.38
N MET A 68 1.79 -10.91 -5.60
CA MET A 68 1.90 -9.49 -5.96
C MET A 68 0.92 -8.64 -5.13
N GLN A 69 -0.33 -9.07 -4.96
CA GLN A 69 -1.28 -8.38 -4.06
C GLN A 69 -0.69 -8.20 -2.65
N TYR A 70 -0.09 -9.26 -2.09
CA TYR A 70 0.54 -9.22 -0.76
C TYR A 70 1.65 -8.16 -0.67
N VAL A 71 2.55 -8.12 -1.66
CA VAL A 71 3.64 -7.12 -1.72
C VAL A 71 3.07 -5.70 -1.73
N LEU A 72 2.04 -5.45 -2.55
CA LEU A 72 1.41 -4.14 -2.66
C LEU A 72 0.69 -3.75 -1.37
N ILE A 73 -0.08 -4.67 -0.76
CA ILE A 73 -0.74 -4.47 0.54
C ILE A 73 0.26 -4.07 1.63
N LYS A 74 1.41 -4.74 1.70
CA LYS A 74 2.48 -4.35 2.64
C LYS A 74 2.97 -2.93 2.40
N GLY A 75 3.13 -2.55 1.14
CA GLY A 75 3.48 -1.18 0.76
C GLY A 75 2.44 -0.15 1.18
N TYR A 76 1.15 -0.43 0.96
CA TYR A 76 0.05 0.42 1.44
C TYR A 76 0.08 0.62 2.95
N ASN A 77 0.24 -0.47 3.71
CA ASN A 77 0.34 -0.40 5.17
C ASN A 77 1.54 0.44 5.60
N ARG A 78 2.72 0.20 5.02
CA ARG A 78 3.93 0.97 5.34
C ARG A 78 3.80 2.45 4.99
N ALA A 79 3.26 2.77 3.81
CA ALA A 79 3.04 4.16 3.41
C ALA A 79 2.11 4.88 4.39
N LYS A 80 1.00 4.22 4.77
CA LYS A 80 0.01 4.78 5.70
C LYS A 80 0.56 4.94 7.12
N GLU A 81 1.39 4.02 7.61
CA GLU A 81 2.13 4.16 8.87
C GLU A 81 3.05 5.39 8.87
N ASN A 82 3.55 5.79 7.69
CA ASN A 82 4.35 6.99 7.50
C ASN A 82 3.53 8.21 7.04
N PHE A 83 2.19 8.15 7.17
CA PHE A 83 1.26 9.22 6.78
C PHE A 83 1.29 9.61 5.29
N ILE A 84 1.77 8.73 4.42
CA ILE A 84 1.82 8.91 2.98
C ILE A 84 0.55 8.32 2.35
N GLY A 85 -0.17 9.13 1.57
CA GLY A 85 -1.23 8.67 0.69
C GLY A 85 -0.64 7.98 -0.54
N LEU A 86 -0.68 6.66 -0.57
CA LEU A 86 -0.20 5.87 -1.70
C LEU A 86 -1.35 5.60 -2.68
N ASP A 87 -1.10 5.83 -3.95
CA ASP A 87 -1.95 5.43 -5.07
C ASP A 87 -1.09 4.59 -6.03
N ILE A 88 -1.53 3.37 -6.34
CA ILE A 88 -0.91 2.52 -7.34
C ILE A 88 -1.92 2.28 -8.47
N ASP A 89 -1.60 2.80 -9.63
CA ASP A 89 -2.25 2.48 -10.90
C ASP A 89 -1.72 1.13 -11.41
N VAL A 90 -2.62 0.25 -11.81
CA VAL A 90 -2.30 -1.12 -12.20
C VAL A 90 -2.68 -1.31 -13.64
N ASP A 91 -1.67 -1.42 -14.51
CA ASP A 91 -1.87 -1.61 -15.95
C ASP A 91 -1.40 -3.01 -16.38
N GLY A 92 -2.23 -3.71 -17.15
CA GLY A 92 -1.83 -4.93 -17.86
C GLY A 92 -1.56 -6.21 -17.03
N LEU A 93 -2.02 -6.32 -15.78
CA LEU A 93 -1.71 -7.46 -14.89
C LEU A 93 -2.64 -8.69 -14.98
N SER A 94 -3.63 -8.72 -15.88
CA SER A 94 -4.69 -9.75 -15.83
C SER A 94 -4.22 -11.19 -16.09
N ASP A 95 -3.05 -11.41 -16.68
CA ASP A 95 -2.60 -12.76 -17.08
C ASP A 95 -1.09 -13.01 -16.84
N MET A 96 -0.50 -12.29 -15.89
CA MET A 96 0.94 -12.34 -15.65
C MET A 96 1.35 -13.54 -14.77
N VAL A 97 2.46 -14.21 -15.14
CA VAL A 97 3.19 -15.12 -14.27
C VAL A 97 4.39 -14.37 -13.69
N CYS A 98 4.31 -13.93 -12.44
CA CYS A 98 5.44 -13.30 -11.75
C CYS A 98 6.35 -14.36 -11.11
N THR A 99 7.63 -14.05 -11.05
CA THR A 99 8.66 -14.86 -10.39
C THR A 99 8.99 -14.30 -9.00
N ASP A 100 9.73 -15.07 -8.20
CA ASP A 100 10.21 -14.63 -6.88
C ASP A 100 11.11 -13.38 -6.96
N GLU A 101 11.85 -13.25 -8.06
CA GLU A 101 12.67 -12.06 -8.34
C GLU A 101 11.79 -10.84 -8.60
N ASP A 102 10.66 -11.00 -9.28
CA ASP A 102 9.72 -9.89 -9.54
C ASP A 102 9.13 -9.37 -8.23
N TYR A 103 8.63 -10.24 -7.35
CA TYR A 103 8.07 -9.81 -6.06
C TYR A 103 9.10 -9.05 -5.22
N SER A 104 10.32 -9.60 -5.12
CA SER A 104 11.42 -8.99 -4.37
C SER A 104 11.83 -7.65 -4.96
N GLN A 105 11.85 -7.54 -6.30
CA GLN A 105 12.17 -6.29 -6.98
C GLN A 105 11.11 -5.21 -6.70
N ILE A 106 9.83 -5.56 -6.83
CA ILE A 106 8.72 -4.63 -6.59
C ILE A 106 8.67 -4.20 -5.13
N GLU A 107 8.88 -5.12 -4.18
CA GLU A 107 8.96 -4.78 -2.76
C GLU A 107 10.10 -3.78 -2.48
N ASN A 108 11.29 -4.02 -3.06
CA ASN A 108 12.43 -3.13 -2.90
C ASN A 108 12.21 -1.75 -3.54
N GLN A 109 11.63 -1.70 -4.74
CA GLN A 109 11.29 -0.43 -5.41
C GLN A 109 10.25 0.37 -4.59
N LEU A 110 9.19 -0.30 -4.13
CA LEU A 110 8.14 0.31 -3.34
C LEU A 110 8.67 0.88 -2.03
N ASN A 111 9.48 0.10 -1.30
CA ASN A 111 10.14 0.55 -0.08
C ASN A 111 11.07 1.74 -0.35
N GLY A 112 11.84 1.72 -1.44
CA GLY A 112 12.71 2.82 -1.83
C GLY A 112 11.94 4.12 -2.12
N TYR A 113 10.80 4.04 -2.83
CA TYR A 113 9.96 5.22 -3.09
C TYR A 113 9.30 5.76 -1.82
N ILE A 114 8.86 4.88 -0.91
CA ILE A 114 8.31 5.29 0.39
C ILE A 114 9.39 5.96 1.24
N ASP A 115 10.59 5.39 1.31
CA ASP A 115 11.70 5.97 2.09
C ASP A 115 12.14 7.32 1.54
N ASP A 116 12.20 7.49 0.22
CA ASP A 116 12.41 8.78 -0.43
C ASP A 116 11.29 9.78 -0.09
N ALA A 117 10.03 9.34 -0.12
CA ALA A 117 8.90 10.20 0.23
C ALA A 117 8.94 10.67 1.68
N VAL A 118 9.29 9.79 2.62
CA VAL A 118 9.50 10.15 4.02
C VAL A 118 10.64 11.16 4.16
N ALA A 119 11.78 10.90 3.50
CA ALA A 119 12.95 11.77 3.60
C ALA A 119 12.70 13.19 3.06
N ASN A 120 11.86 13.31 2.03
CA ASN A 120 11.53 14.59 1.40
C ASN A 120 10.23 15.22 1.92
N GLY A 121 9.51 14.57 2.84
CA GLY A 121 8.26 15.07 3.40
C GLY A 121 7.09 15.10 2.42
N TYR A 122 7.03 14.17 1.46
CA TYR A 122 5.88 14.05 0.57
C TYR A 122 4.68 13.46 1.32
N GLU A 123 3.50 14.05 1.12
CA GLU A 123 2.25 13.56 1.71
C GLU A 123 1.53 12.54 0.83
N GLU A 124 1.87 12.51 -0.47
CA GLU A 124 1.27 11.60 -1.45
C GLU A 124 2.35 11.00 -2.35
N LEU A 125 2.10 9.76 -2.78
CA LEU A 125 2.94 9.02 -3.69
C LEU A 125 2.05 8.30 -4.71
N HIS A 126 2.20 8.69 -5.97
CA HIS A 126 1.47 8.12 -7.10
C HIS A 126 2.43 7.24 -7.89
N LEU A 127 2.14 5.95 -7.98
CA LEU A 127 2.94 4.96 -8.70
C LEU A 127 2.11 4.27 -9.78
N ARG A 128 2.79 3.73 -10.78
CA ARG A 128 2.21 2.83 -11.76
C ARG A 128 2.98 1.52 -11.79
N LEU A 129 2.26 0.43 -11.68
CA LEU A 129 2.76 -0.93 -11.85
C LEU A 129 2.58 -1.32 -13.33
N LEU A 130 3.69 -1.56 -14.00
CA LEU A 130 3.75 -1.86 -15.43
C LEU A 130 4.23 -3.29 -15.67
N PHE A 131 3.70 -3.91 -16.73
CA PHE A 131 4.21 -5.17 -17.26
C PHE A 131 4.53 -5.08 -18.75
N ASN A 132 5.82 -4.96 -19.07
CA ASN A 132 6.36 -4.94 -20.44
C ASN A 132 7.42 -6.03 -20.63
N GLY A 133 7.08 -7.28 -20.30
CA GLY A 133 8.02 -8.42 -20.27
C GLY A 133 8.88 -8.50 -19.00
N LYS A 134 8.82 -7.47 -18.15
CA LYS A 134 9.35 -7.43 -16.79
C LYS A 134 8.44 -6.56 -15.92
N VAL A 135 8.26 -6.90 -14.64
CA VAL A 135 7.51 -6.05 -13.69
C VAL A 135 8.36 -4.88 -13.24
N MET A 136 7.76 -3.70 -13.20
CA MET A 136 8.40 -2.50 -12.65
C MET A 136 7.37 -1.54 -12.07
N LEU A 137 7.78 -0.85 -11.00
CA LEU A 137 7.11 0.33 -10.49
C LEU A 137 7.77 1.59 -11.03
N GLU A 138 6.95 2.53 -11.50
CA GLU A 138 7.37 3.87 -11.85
C GLU A 138 6.59 4.90 -11.03
N ARG A 139 7.26 5.98 -10.62
CA ARG A 139 6.58 7.13 -10.00
C ARG A 139 5.92 7.97 -11.09
N VAL A 140 4.64 8.27 -10.91
CA VAL A 140 3.83 9.04 -11.84
C VAL A 140 3.36 10.31 -11.15
N GLY A 141 4.07 11.42 -11.36
CA GLY A 141 3.67 12.75 -10.88
C GLY A 141 3.51 12.84 -9.36
#